data_AF-A0A958YVY1-F1
#
_entry.id   AF-A0A958YVY1-F1
#
_cell.length_a   1.000
_cell.length_b   1.000
_cell.length_c   1.000
_cell.angle_alpha   90.00
_cell.angle_beta   90.00
_cell.angle_gamma   90.00
#
_symmetry.space_group_name_H-M   'P 1'
#
loop_
_entity.id
_entity.type
_entity.pdbx_description
1 polymer ?
#
loop_
_entity_poly.entity_id
_entity_poly.type
_entity_poly.pdbx_seq_one_letter_code
_entity_poly.pdbx_strand_id
1 'polypeptide(L)'
;DAKKTDFKINFVSDISCDVDGPIASTLRASTIAEPFYGYDPKTESEVPFGTPNSIGVMAVDNLPCELPKDASEGFGDMFLEHVIPAFFNGDVEGILERAKITTAEGNLTERFAYLKSYVDED
;
A
#
# COMPACT_ATOMS: atom_id res chain seq x y z
N ASP A 1 -7.51 9.66 21.19
CA ASP A 1 -7.40 11.03 20.66
C ASP A 1 -6.01 11.56 21.00
N ALA A 2 -5.26 11.94 19.97
CA ALA A 2 -3.91 12.49 20.08
C ALA A 2 -3.85 13.85 20.77
N LYS A 3 -4.99 14.55 20.90
CA LYS A 3 -5.10 15.84 21.58
C LYS A 3 -5.03 15.75 23.11
N LYS A 4 -5.14 14.55 23.71
CA LYS A 4 -5.17 14.38 25.16
C LYS A 4 -3.80 14.61 25.78
N THR A 5 -3.76 15.17 26.99
CA THR A 5 -2.52 15.49 27.72
C THR A 5 -1.76 14.26 28.21
N ASP A 6 -2.44 13.13 28.33
CA ASP A 6 -1.87 11.83 28.70
C ASP A 6 -1.48 10.99 27.47
N PHE A 7 -1.66 11.51 26.25
CA PHE A 7 -1.23 10.83 25.03
C PHE A 7 0.30 10.69 25.00
N LYS A 8 0.79 9.45 24.85
CA LYS A 8 2.24 9.12 24.94
C LYS A 8 2.87 8.69 23.62
N ILE A 9 2.08 8.52 22.57
CA ILE A 9 2.60 8.09 21.27
C ILE A 9 3.30 9.30 20.63
N ASN A 10 4.59 9.15 20.37
CA ASN A 10 5.41 10.18 19.76
C ASN A 10 5.76 9.84 18.30
N PHE A 11 5.44 8.63 17.85
CA PHE A 11 5.78 8.17 16.52
C PHE A 11 4.72 7.19 15.99
N VAL A 12 4.36 7.34 14.72
CA VAL A 12 3.45 6.46 13.98
C VAL A 12 4.14 6.05 12.68
N SER A 13 4.25 4.75 12.45
CA SER A 13 4.69 4.20 11.18
C SER A 13 3.50 3.53 10.51
N ASP A 14 2.88 4.23 9.57
CA ASP A 14 1.72 3.74 8.83
C ASP A 14 2.18 2.98 7.58
N ILE A 15 2.04 1.65 7.61
CA ILE A 15 2.44 0.75 6.54
C ILE A 15 1.39 0.71 5.42
N SER A 16 0.11 1.02 5.70
CA SER A 16 -0.90 1.00 4.65
C SER A 16 -0.77 2.22 3.74
N CYS A 17 -0.27 3.34 4.27
CA CYS A 17 -0.07 4.59 3.54
C CYS A 17 -1.35 5.09 2.85
N ASP A 18 -2.51 4.79 3.44
CA ASP A 18 -3.80 5.26 2.94
C ASP A 18 -4.01 6.72 3.37
N VAL A 19 -3.73 7.66 2.46
CA VAL A 19 -4.06 9.08 2.65
C VAL A 19 -5.59 9.21 2.75
N ASP A 20 -6.06 9.99 3.72
CA ASP A 20 -7.48 10.08 4.10
C ASP A 20 -8.09 8.74 4.60
N GLY A 21 -7.24 7.80 4.99
CA GLY A 21 -7.60 6.51 5.56
C GLY A 21 -7.87 6.55 7.08
N PRO A 22 -7.74 5.42 7.79
CA PRO A 22 -8.11 5.31 9.21
C PRO A 22 -7.15 6.04 10.16
N ILE A 23 -5.95 6.40 9.70
CA ILE A 23 -4.91 7.03 10.51
C ILE A 23 -4.86 8.53 10.20
N ALA A 24 -5.51 9.33 11.05
CA ALA A 24 -5.64 10.78 10.85
C ALA A 24 -4.31 11.56 10.77
N SER A 25 -3.20 10.98 11.25
CA SER A 25 -1.87 11.59 11.14
C SER A 25 -1.19 11.35 9.78
N THR A 26 -1.75 10.47 8.94
CA THR A 26 -1.25 10.17 7.59
C THR A 26 -1.76 11.23 6.62
N LEU A 27 -1.05 12.35 6.54
CA LEU A 27 -1.42 13.50 5.73
C LEU A 27 -1.01 13.37 4.26
N ARG A 28 0.04 12.59 3.99
CA ARG A 28 0.55 12.27 2.66
C ARG A 28 1.45 11.05 2.71
N ALA A 29 1.70 10.47 1.55
CA ALA A 29 2.81 9.55 1.36
C ALA A 29 4.15 10.29 1.55
N SER A 30 5.01 9.71 2.37
CA SER A 30 6.43 10.07 2.51
C SER A 30 7.27 9.29 1.52
N THR A 31 8.48 9.76 1.23
CA THR A 31 9.38 9.09 0.27
C THR A 31 10.51 8.40 1.00
N ILE A 32 11.19 7.46 0.35
CA ILE A 32 12.41 6.85 0.89
C ILE A 32 13.47 7.91 1.24
N ALA A 33 13.60 8.97 0.43
CA ALA A 33 14.57 10.04 0.65
C ALA A 33 14.20 10.95 1.83
N GLU A 34 12.90 11.18 2.02
CA GLU A 34 12.33 12.00 3.10
C GLU A 34 11.20 11.22 3.80
N PRO A 35 11.55 10.21 4.63
CA PRO A 35 10.60 9.23 5.14
C PRO A 35 9.78 9.73 6.33
N PHE A 36 10.15 10.88 6.91
CA PHE A 36 9.55 11.37 8.14
C PHE A 36 9.04 12.80 8.00
N TYR A 37 7.87 13.05 8.57
CA TYR A 37 7.34 14.38 8.84
C TYR A 37 6.76 14.45 10.24
N GLY A 38 6.50 15.66 10.74
CA GLY A 38 5.81 15.87 12.00
C GLY A 38 4.32 16.11 11.76
N TYR A 39 3.48 15.62 12.65
CA TYR A 39 2.05 15.89 12.71
C TYR A 39 1.74 16.62 14.01
N ASP A 40 1.18 17.82 13.94
CA ASP A 40 0.66 18.52 15.10
C ASP A 40 -0.78 18.06 15.39
N PRO A 41 -1.04 17.33 16.49
CA PRO A 41 -2.38 16.84 16.79
C PRO A 41 -3.37 17.93 17.16
N LYS A 42 -2.92 19.15 17.48
CA LYS A 42 -3.81 20.27 17.84
C LYS A 42 -4.38 20.95 16.60
N THR A 43 -3.52 21.22 15.62
CA THR A 43 -3.89 21.86 14.35
C THR A 43 -4.24 20.86 13.26
N GLU A 44 -3.93 19.57 13.48
CA GLU A 44 -4.09 18.47 12.52
C GLU A 44 -3.33 18.72 11.21
N SER A 45 -2.14 19.33 11.31
CA SER A 45 -1.34 19.76 10.16
C SER A 45 0.08 19.23 10.21
N GLU A 46 0.72 19.20 9.03
CA GLU A 46 2.13 18.85 8.91
C GLU A 46 3.00 19.97 9.53
N VAL A 47 4.02 19.56 10.28
CA VAL A 47 5.06 20.41 10.86
C VAL A 47 6.42 19.75 10.62
N PRO A 48 7.54 20.50 10.71
CA PRO A 48 8.87 19.89 10.59
C PRO A 48 9.05 18.73 11.56
N PHE A 49 9.70 17.65 11.10
CA PHE A 49 10.00 16.51 11.93
C PHE A 49 10.84 16.92 13.16
N GLY A 50 10.49 16.39 14.34
CA GLY A 50 11.14 16.75 15.61
C GLY A 50 10.58 18.01 16.28
N THR A 51 9.52 18.63 15.75
CA THR A 51 8.83 19.75 16.42
C THR A 51 8.33 19.30 17.81
N PRO A 52 8.58 20.07 18.89
CA PRO A 52 8.10 19.73 20.23
C PRO A 52 6.57 19.53 20.27
N ASN A 53 6.12 18.46 20.92
CA ASN A 53 4.70 18.06 21.02
C ASN A 53 4.03 17.66 19.69
N SER A 54 4.81 17.47 18.63
CA SER A 54 4.35 16.80 17.40
C SER A 54 4.55 15.29 17.47
N ILE A 55 3.82 14.57 16.64
CA ILE A 55 3.97 13.12 16.42
C ILE A 55 4.81 12.95 15.15
N GLY A 56 5.88 12.17 15.22
CA GLY A 56 6.61 11.75 14.02
C GLY A 56 5.79 10.76 13.21
N VAL A 57 5.73 10.93 11.89
CA VAL A 57 4.98 10.04 11.00
C VAL A 57 5.89 9.53 9.90
N MET A 58 5.85 8.21 9.67
CA MET A 58 6.39 7.54 8.49
C MET A 58 5.24 6.89 7.74
N ALA A 59 5.10 7.19 6.46
CA ALA A 59 4.06 6.63 5.59
C ALA A 59 4.66 6.40 4.20
N VAL A 60 5.60 5.46 4.10
CA VAL A 60 6.27 5.14 2.83
C VAL A 60 5.46 4.05 2.13
N ASP A 61 5.03 4.30 0.90
CA ASP A 61 4.10 3.45 0.14
C ASP A 61 4.76 2.22 -0.50
N ASN A 62 6.08 2.23 -0.66
CA ASN A 62 6.86 1.21 -1.35
C ASN A 62 7.93 0.54 -0.47
N LEU A 63 7.66 0.39 0.83
CA LEU A 63 8.58 -0.23 1.81
C LEU A 63 9.21 -1.57 1.39
N PRO A 64 8.54 -2.50 0.66
CA PRO A 64 9.20 -3.71 0.18
C PRO A 64 10.47 -3.44 -0.66
N CYS A 65 10.56 -2.27 -1.31
CA CYS A 65 11.73 -1.85 -2.06
C CYS A 65 12.95 -1.53 -1.19
N GLU A 66 12.76 -1.31 0.12
CA GLU A 66 13.86 -1.10 1.09
C GLU A 66 14.56 -2.41 1.47
N LEU A 67 13.88 -3.55 1.33
CA LEU A 67 14.44 -4.89 1.49
C LEU A 67 14.22 -5.70 0.20
N PRO A 68 14.80 -5.25 -0.93
CA PRO A 68 14.42 -5.75 -2.25
C PRO A 68 14.77 -7.23 -2.43
N LYS A 69 15.83 -7.70 -1.75
CA LYS A 69 16.21 -9.12 -1.77
C LYS A 69 15.17 -9.98 -1.07
N ASP A 70 14.86 -9.68 0.18
CA ASP A 70 13.92 -10.47 0.99
C ASP A 70 12.50 -10.44 0.39
N ALA A 71 12.08 -9.28 -0.13
CA ALA A 71 10.81 -9.14 -0.83
C ALA A 71 10.75 -9.99 -2.12
N SER A 72 11.84 -10.03 -2.89
CA SER A 72 11.92 -10.84 -4.12
C SER A 72 11.93 -12.34 -3.82
N GLU A 73 12.70 -12.77 -2.81
CA GLU A 73 12.74 -14.17 -2.37
C GLU A 73 11.36 -14.62 -1.85
N GLY A 74 10.73 -13.84 -0.96
CA GLY A 74 9.40 -14.16 -0.44
C GLY A 74 8.30 -14.18 -1.51
N PHE A 75 8.31 -13.23 -2.45
CA PHE A 75 7.40 -13.26 -3.60
C PHE A 75 7.62 -14.51 -4.46
N GLY A 76 8.88 -14.84 -4.75
CA GLY A 76 9.25 -16.01 -5.54
C GLY A 76 8.76 -17.31 -4.92
N ASP A 77 8.98 -17.50 -3.62
CA ASP A 77 8.55 -18.69 -2.90
C ASP A 77 7.02 -18.86 -2.93
N MET A 78 6.27 -17.79 -2.66
CA MET A 78 4.80 -17.80 -2.74
C MET A 78 4.28 -18.06 -4.16
N PHE A 79 4.94 -17.49 -5.17
CA PHE A 79 4.58 -17.71 -6.56
C PHE A 79 4.83 -19.17 -6.99
N LEU A 80 5.98 -19.74 -6.61
CA LEU A 80 6.33 -21.13 -6.88
C LEU A 80 5.37 -22.11 -6.19
N GLU A 81 4.98 -21.82 -4.95
CA GLU A 81 4.11 -22.70 -4.17
C GLU A 81 2.65 -22.64 -4.64
N HIS A 82 2.12 -21.45 -4.88
CA HIS A 82 0.68 -21.27 -5.07
C HIS A 82 0.24 -21.00 -6.51
N VAL A 83 1.11 -20.42 -7.35
CA VAL A 83 0.72 -19.97 -8.70
C VAL A 83 1.24 -20.91 -9.78
N ILE A 84 2.50 -21.34 -9.69
CA ILE A 84 3.09 -22.27 -10.68
C ILE A 84 2.27 -23.55 -10.88
N PRO A 85 1.78 -24.24 -9.83
CA PRO A 85 1.02 -25.48 -10.02
C PRO A 85 -0.28 -25.28 -10.83
N ALA A 86 -0.91 -24.09 -10.73
CA ALA A 86 -2.14 -23.78 -11.43
C ALA A 86 -1.98 -23.83 -12.97
N PHE A 87 -0.77 -23.58 -13.49
CA PHE A 87 -0.48 -23.70 -14.92
C PHE A 87 -0.47 -25.14 -15.44
N PHE A 88 -0.27 -26.12 -14.57
CA PHE A 88 -0.07 -27.52 -14.96
C PHE A 88 -1.18 -28.46 -14.49
N ASN A 89 -1.97 -28.06 -13.49
CA ASN A 89 -3.08 -28.85 -12.98
C ASN A 89 -4.43 -28.56 -13.67
N GLY A 90 -4.43 -27.67 -14.67
CA GLY A 90 -5.67 -27.22 -15.32
C GLY A 90 -6.43 -26.17 -14.52
N ASP A 91 -5.72 -25.37 -13.72
CA ASP A 91 -6.25 -24.29 -12.88
C ASP A 91 -7.39 -24.75 -11.96
N VAL A 92 -7.19 -25.87 -11.25
CA VAL A 92 -8.23 -26.50 -10.40
C VAL A 92 -8.86 -25.52 -9.40
N GLU A 93 -8.07 -24.59 -8.87
CA GLU A 93 -8.51 -23.58 -7.91
C GLU A 93 -8.97 -22.27 -8.56
N GLY A 94 -8.98 -22.17 -9.90
CA GLY A 94 -9.36 -20.98 -10.66
C GLY A 94 -8.47 -19.76 -10.41
N ILE A 95 -7.23 -19.96 -9.98
CA ILE A 95 -6.28 -18.88 -9.67
C ILE A 95 -5.96 -18.10 -10.94
N LEU A 96 -5.62 -18.79 -12.03
CA LEU A 96 -5.24 -18.15 -13.29
C LEU A 96 -6.44 -17.47 -13.94
N GLU A 97 -7.61 -18.09 -13.90
CA GLU A 97 -8.86 -17.50 -14.39
C GLU A 97 -9.16 -16.18 -13.67
N ARG A 98 -9.13 -16.16 -12.33
CA ARG A 98 -9.40 -14.94 -11.55
C ARG A 98 -8.31 -13.88 -11.70
N ALA A 99 -7.07 -14.29 -11.93
CA ALA A 99 -5.94 -13.38 -12.15
C ALA A 99 -5.93 -12.77 -13.57
N LYS A 100 -6.68 -13.34 -14.52
CA LYS A 100 -6.71 -12.88 -15.91
C LYS A 100 -7.56 -11.62 -16.09
N ILE A 101 -6.90 -10.50 -16.32
CA ILE A 101 -7.55 -9.20 -16.56
C ILE A 101 -8.13 -9.10 -17.98
N THR A 102 -7.41 -9.62 -18.98
CA THR A 102 -7.80 -9.52 -20.39
C THR A 102 -7.96 -10.88 -21.08
N THR A 103 -8.86 -10.96 -22.06
CA THR A 103 -9.00 -12.09 -22.97
C THR A 103 -7.83 -12.13 -23.95
N ALA A 104 -7.69 -13.23 -24.70
CA ALA A 104 -6.63 -13.37 -25.70
C ALA A 104 -6.74 -12.32 -26.84
N GLU A 105 -7.94 -11.77 -27.05
CA GLU A 105 -8.23 -10.72 -28.01
C GLU A 105 -7.97 -9.31 -27.46
N GLY A 106 -7.49 -9.19 -26.22
CA GLY A 106 -7.15 -7.92 -25.58
C GLY A 106 -8.32 -7.19 -24.92
N ASN A 107 -9.51 -7.81 -24.87
CA ASN A 107 -10.68 -7.23 -24.20
C ASN A 107 -10.64 -7.49 -22.69
N LEU A 108 -11.21 -6.61 -21.87
CA LEU A 108 -11.38 -6.88 -20.44
C LEU A 108 -12.27 -8.13 -20.23
N THR A 109 -11.92 -8.98 -19.28
CA THR A 109 -12.80 -10.08 -18.86
C THR A 109 -14.00 -9.53 -18.08
N GLU A 110 -15.08 -10.32 -17.97
CA GLU A 110 -16.33 -9.90 -17.31
C GLU A 110 -16.10 -9.35 -15.89
N ARG A 111 -15.21 -9.99 -15.13
CA ARG A 111 -14.84 -9.57 -13.77
C ARG A 111 -14.26 -8.16 -13.71
N PHE A 112 -13.55 -7.74 -14.75
CA PHE A 112 -12.89 -6.44 -14.83
C PHE A 112 -13.62 -5.47 -15.76
N ALA A 113 -14.84 -5.79 -16.20
CA ALA A 113 -15.62 -4.93 -17.10
C ALA A 113 -15.88 -3.53 -16.52
N TYR A 114 -15.88 -3.38 -15.19
CA TYR A 114 -16.00 -2.07 -14.53
C TYR A 114 -14.84 -1.11 -14.85
N LEU A 115 -13.70 -1.62 -15.31
CA LEU A 115 -12.55 -0.81 -15.73
C LEU A 115 -12.72 -0.22 -17.14
N LYS A 116 -13.74 -0.63 -17.89
CA LYS A 116 -13.91 -0.26 -19.30
C LYS A 116 -13.94 1.26 -19.52
N SER A 117 -14.58 2.02 -18.63
CA SER A 117 -14.61 3.49 -18.72
C SER A 117 -13.20 4.10 -18.63
N TYR A 118 -12.31 3.56 -17.79
CA TYR A 118 -10.94 4.06 -17.67
C TYR A 118 -10.05 3.70 -18.87
N VAL A 119 -10.39 2.63 -19.60
CA VAL A 119 -9.65 2.17 -20.78
C VAL A 119 -10.14 2.89 -22.05
N ASP A 120 -11.43 3.23 -22.10
CA ASP A 120 -12.06 3.91 -23.24
C ASP A 120 -12.05 5.45 -23.10
N GLU A 121 -11.69 5.99 -21.94
CA GLU A 121 -11.38 7.40 -21.74
C GLU A 121 -9.99 7.73 -22.35
N ASP A 122 -9.92 7.69 -23.69
CA ASP A 122 -8.94 8.37 -24.57
C ASP A 122 -9.56 8.61 -25.96
#